data_AF-A0A0A0CXF2-F1
#
_entry.id   AF-A0A0A0CXF2-F1
#
_cell.length_a   1.000
_cell.length_b   1.000
_cell.length_c   1.000
_cell.angle_alpha   90.00
_cell.angle_beta   90.00
_cell.angle_gamma   90.00
#
_symmetry.space_group_name_H-M   'P 1'
#
loop_
_entity.id
_entity.type
_entity.pdbx_description
1 polymer ?
#
loop_
_entity_poly.entity_id
_entity_poly.type
_entity_poly.pdbx_seq_one_letter_code
_entity_poly.pdbx_strand_id
1 'polypeptide(L)'
;QIAVLLVPTTGADAVEQYARRVFDQWKLGRKGVDDGVLLLVAKDDHTVRIEPGYGLEGAIPDITAGRIIREQITPAFRQGDFAGGLGAAVDSLIRLIDGEALPPPPPESRREAPQDLFAYIIPAILFGAAVRAILRGAGLPMPLPAGGGALVAGGIGWGLTGMVFFGAFCAIGAVILGGIGGVLGGPGGGTFSNRRGSGGFGGGFGGGFGGGSGGSSGGGGFSGGGGSSGGGGASGSW
;
A
#
# COMPACT_ATOMS: atom_id res chain seq x y z
N GLN A 1 -15.19 26.16 -13.38
CA GLN A 1 -15.05 26.53 -11.95
C GLN A 1 -14.72 25.28 -11.15
N ILE A 2 -13.67 25.30 -10.33
CA ILE A 2 -13.30 24.16 -9.47
C ILE A 2 -13.42 24.60 -8.01
N ALA A 3 -14.07 23.78 -7.17
CA ALA A 3 -14.17 23.97 -5.73
C ALA A 3 -13.60 22.75 -5.00
N VAL A 4 -12.82 22.99 -3.95
CA VAL A 4 -12.27 21.95 -3.09
C VAL A 4 -12.88 22.11 -1.70
N LEU A 5 -13.48 21.04 -1.17
CA LEU A 5 -14.08 21.01 0.16
C LEU A 5 -13.43 19.90 0.98
N LEU A 6 -12.79 20.30 2.08
CA LEU A 6 -12.29 19.40 3.11
C LEU A 6 -13.24 19.41 4.31
N VAL A 7 -13.74 18.25 4.67
CA VAL A 7 -14.56 18.03 5.88
C VAL A 7 -13.98 16.92 6.73
N PRO A 8 -14.21 16.90 8.05
CA PRO A 8 -13.82 15.79 8.90
C PRO A 8 -14.53 14.49 8.49
N THR A 9 -15.86 14.53 8.43
CA THR A 9 -16.70 13.36 8.11
C THR A 9 -17.94 13.79 7.32
N THR A 10 -18.48 12.85 6.54
CA THR A 10 -19.78 12.92 5.87
C THR A 10 -20.93 12.43 6.76
N GLY A 11 -20.62 11.88 7.94
CA GLY A 11 -21.59 11.41 8.91
C GLY A 11 -22.24 10.09 8.48
N ALA A 12 -23.57 10.06 8.43
CA ALA A 12 -24.33 8.87 8.02
C ALA A 12 -24.57 8.79 6.50
N ASP A 13 -24.26 9.86 5.77
CA ASP A 13 -24.51 9.92 4.33
C ASP A 13 -23.36 9.29 3.56
N ALA A 14 -23.68 8.68 2.41
CA ALA A 14 -22.65 8.27 1.47
C ALA A 14 -21.96 9.52 0.88
N VAL A 15 -20.65 9.43 0.60
CA VAL A 15 -19.84 10.56 0.11
C VAL A 15 -20.40 11.15 -1.18
N GLU A 16 -21.03 10.32 -2.03
CA GLU A 16 -21.71 10.72 -3.27
C GLU A 16 -22.94 11.58 -2.98
N GLN A 17 -23.77 11.18 -2.01
CA GLN A 17 -24.97 11.92 -1.64
C GLN A 17 -24.61 13.25 -0.99
N TYR A 18 -23.59 13.24 -0.13
CA TYR A 18 -23.06 14.43 0.50
C TYR A 18 -22.53 15.42 -0.55
N ALA A 19 -21.70 14.94 -1.49
CA ALA A 19 -21.13 15.76 -2.55
C ALA A 19 -22.21 16.39 -3.44
N ARG A 20 -23.22 15.62 -3.88
CA ARG A 20 -24.33 16.14 -4.69
C ARG A 20 -25.10 17.24 -3.97
N ARG A 21 -25.45 17.02 -2.69
CA ARG A 21 -26.14 18.02 -1.88
C ARG A 21 -25.33 19.32 -1.76
N VAL A 22 -24.03 19.20 -1.52
CA VAL A 22 -23.14 20.38 -1.47
C VAL A 22 -23.09 21.09 -2.82
N PHE A 23 -22.94 20.34 -3.91
CA PHE A 23 -22.91 20.89 -5.27
C PHE A 23 -24.19 21.69 -5.58
N ASP A 24 -25.35 21.12 -5.26
CA ASP A 24 -26.65 21.74 -5.49
C ASP A 24 -26.92 22.95 -4.60
N GLN A 25 -26.47 22.91 -3.34
CA GLN A 25 -26.60 24.01 -2.39
C GLN A 25 -25.71 25.19 -2.77
N TRP A 26 -24.48 24.91 -3.17
CA TRP A 26 -23.52 25.95 -3.55
C TRP A 26 -23.72 26.42 -4.98
N LYS A 27 -24.56 25.74 -5.76
CA LYS A 27 -24.89 26.11 -7.14
C LYS A 27 -23.64 26.25 -8.00
N LEU A 28 -22.75 25.26 -7.89
CA LEU A 28 -21.44 25.29 -8.56
C LEU A 28 -21.61 25.30 -10.09
N GLY A 29 -20.75 26.09 -10.74
CA GLY A 29 -20.81 26.32 -12.19
C GLY A 29 -21.71 27.49 -12.57
N ARG A 30 -21.57 27.92 -13.83
CA ARG A 30 -22.42 28.95 -14.43
C ARG A 30 -23.72 28.34 -14.93
N LYS A 31 -24.85 28.98 -14.65
CA LYS A 31 -26.18 28.55 -15.12
C LYS A 31 -26.19 28.32 -16.63
N GLY A 32 -26.59 27.12 -17.05
CA GLY A 32 -26.71 26.72 -18.46
C GLY A 32 -25.39 26.35 -19.14
N VAL A 33 -24.25 26.49 -18.45
CA VAL A 33 -22.94 25.98 -18.89
C VAL A 33 -22.53 24.79 -18.05
N ASP A 34 -22.92 24.76 -16.76
CA ASP A 34 -22.73 23.63 -15.84
C ASP A 34 -21.25 23.21 -15.72
N ASP A 35 -20.36 24.20 -15.72
CA ASP A 35 -18.90 24.06 -15.70
C ASP A 35 -18.30 24.00 -14.28
N GLY A 36 -19.08 23.54 -13.30
CA GLY A 36 -18.64 23.37 -11.92
C GLY A 36 -17.98 22.01 -11.71
N VAL A 37 -16.96 21.93 -10.86
CA VAL A 37 -16.41 20.66 -10.35
C VAL A 37 -16.23 20.78 -8.84
N LEU A 38 -16.72 19.79 -8.09
CA LEU A 38 -16.49 19.67 -6.66
C LEU A 38 -15.53 18.51 -6.38
N LEU A 39 -14.40 18.81 -5.74
CA LEU A 39 -13.52 17.83 -5.12
C LEU A 39 -13.77 17.83 -3.61
N LEU A 40 -14.49 16.81 -3.13
CA LEU A 40 -14.83 16.62 -1.72
C LEU A 40 -13.87 15.60 -1.09
N VAL A 41 -13.31 15.95 0.07
CA VAL A 41 -12.51 15.04 0.90
C VAL A 41 -13.10 14.97 2.31
N ALA A 42 -13.46 13.77 2.73
CA ALA A 42 -13.85 13.45 4.10
C ALA A 42 -12.66 12.77 4.79
N LYS A 43 -11.92 13.56 5.57
CA LYS A 43 -10.60 13.18 6.08
C LYS A 43 -10.64 11.98 7.03
N ASP A 44 -11.58 11.98 7.97
CA ASP A 44 -11.69 10.95 9.01
C ASP A 44 -12.40 9.70 8.48
N ASP A 45 -13.24 9.85 7.45
CA ASP A 45 -13.88 8.72 6.76
C ASP A 45 -12.94 8.07 5.74
N HIS A 46 -11.80 8.69 5.46
CA HIS A 46 -10.87 8.27 4.41
C HIS A 46 -11.53 8.13 3.03
N THR A 47 -12.48 9.02 2.70
CA THR A 47 -13.19 9.02 1.41
C THR A 47 -13.03 10.32 0.64
N VAL A 48 -12.97 10.21 -0.68
CA VAL A 48 -12.85 11.32 -1.63
C VAL A 48 -13.85 11.15 -2.76
N ARG A 49 -14.37 12.25 -3.28
CA ARG A 49 -15.33 12.28 -4.39
C ARG A 49 -15.04 13.47 -5.31
N ILE A 50 -15.06 13.22 -6.62
CA ILE A 50 -14.98 14.26 -7.66
C ILE A 50 -16.33 14.32 -8.40
N GLU A 51 -17.13 15.34 -8.14
CA GLU A 51 -18.44 15.56 -8.77
C GLU A 51 -18.33 16.66 -9.86
N PRO A 52 -18.18 16.29 -11.14
CA PRO A 52 -18.30 17.22 -12.26
C PRO A 52 -19.76 17.65 -12.51
N GLY A 53 -19.92 18.89 -12.97
CA GLY A 53 -21.16 19.43 -13.51
C GLY A 53 -21.46 18.86 -14.89
N TYR A 54 -22.72 18.97 -15.31
CA TYR A 54 -23.22 18.38 -16.56
C TYR A 54 -22.41 18.79 -17.80
N GLY A 55 -21.96 20.05 -17.85
CA GLY A 55 -21.16 20.57 -18.98
C GLY A 55 -19.74 20.04 -19.05
N LEU A 56 -19.26 19.37 -18.01
CA LEU A 56 -17.90 18.82 -17.92
C LEU A 56 -17.86 17.30 -17.95
N GLU A 57 -18.99 16.58 -18.07
CA GLU A 57 -18.99 15.12 -18.14
C GLU A 57 -18.22 14.57 -19.36
N GLY A 58 -18.18 15.33 -20.46
CA GLY A 58 -17.38 14.97 -21.64
C GLY A 58 -15.87 15.12 -21.41
N ALA A 59 -15.45 16.15 -20.67
CA ALA A 59 -14.05 16.42 -20.37
C ALA A 59 -13.54 15.58 -19.19
N ILE A 60 -14.40 15.39 -18.18
CA ILE A 60 -14.11 14.64 -16.95
C ILE A 60 -15.18 13.54 -16.77
N PRO A 61 -15.11 12.46 -17.58
CA PRO A 61 -15.93 11.28 -17.34
C PRO A 61 -15.61 10.63 -15.99
N ASP A 62 -16.53 9.80 -15.50
CA ASP A 62 -16.34 9.03 -14.25
C ASP A 62 -15.03 8.22 -14.24
N ILE A 63 -14.70 7.55 -15.35
CA ILE A 63 -13.47 6.77 -15.49
C ILE A 63 -12.22 7.65 -15.27
N THR A 64 -12.23 8.87 -15.81
CA THR A 64 -11.14 9.84 -15.70
C THR A 64 -11.05 10.42 -14.29
N ALA A 65 -12.19 10.78 -13.69
CA ALA A 65 -12.26 11.21 -12.30
C ALA A 65 -11.71 10.13 -11.34
N GLY A 66 -12.12 8.88 -11.54
CA GLY A 66 -11.67 7.73 -10.75
C GLY A 66 -10.19 7.45 -10.94
N ARG A 67 -9.66 7.71 -12.14
CA ARG A 67 -8.23 7.62 -12.42
C ARG A 67 -7.42 8.65 -11.64
N ILE A 68 -7.84 9.92 -11.63
CA ILE A 68 -7.20 10.98 -10.82
C ILE A 68 -7.19 10.58 -9.35
N ILE A 69 -8.32 10.08 -8.82
CA ILE A 69 -8.40 9.61 -7.44
C ILE A 69 -7.37 8.51 -7.16
N ARG A 70 -7.37 7.44 -7.96
CA ARG A 70 -6.50 6.28 -7.72
C ARG A 70 -5.02 6.55 -7.92
N GLU A 71 -4.66 7.37 -8.92
CA GLU A 71 -3.26 7.56 -9.33
C GLU A 71 -2.59 8.76 -8.64
N GLN A 72 -3.35 9.76 -8.19
CA GLN A 72 -2.79 11.00 -7.65
C GLN A 72 -3.21 11.24 -6.21
N ILE A 73 -4.51 11.13 -5.91
CA ILE A 73 -5.03 11.46 -4.57
C ILE A 73 -4.71 10.35 -3.56
N THR A 74 -5.19 9.13 -3.80
CA THR A 74 -5.03 7.99 -2.89
C THR A 74 -3.57 7.74 -2.49
N PRO A 75 -2.57 7.67 -3.40
CA PRO A 75 -1.19 7.42 -2.99
C PRO A 75 -0.58 8.56 -2.18
N ALA A 76 -0.89 9.81 -2.48
CA ALA A 76 -0.40 10.97 -1.73
C ALA A 76 -1.02 11.02 -0.33
N PHE A 77 -2.33 10.78 -0.22
CA PHE A 77 -3.04 10.80 1.05
C PHE A 77 -2.59 9.67 1.98
N ARG A 78 -2.25 8.49 1.43
CA ARG A 78 -1.62 7.38 2.19
C ARG A 78 -0.26 7.75 2.76
N GLN A 79 0.45 8.68 2.13
CA GLN A 79 1.74 9.19 2.61
C GLN A 79 1.58 10.38 3.56
N GLY A 80 0.34 10.80 3.86
CA GLY A 80 0.04 11.99 4.65
C GLY A 80 0.19 13.31 3.87
N ASP A 81 0.51 13.26 2.58
CA ASP A 81 0.65 14.43 1.72
C ASP A 81 -0.69 14.82 1.08
N PHE A 82 -1.55 15.46 1.88
CA PHE A 82 -2.84 15.95 1.41
C PHE A 82 -2.71 17.11 0.42
N ALA A 83 -1.74 18.01 0.65
CA ALA A 83 -1.54 19.18 -0.19
C ALA A 83 -1.05 18.79 -1.59
N GLY A 84 -0.07 17.89 -1.68
CA GLY A 84 0.43 17.38 -2.95
C GLY A 84 -0.63 16.60 -3.71
N GLY A 85 -1.39 15.73 -3.04
CA GLY A 85 -2.49 14.98 -3.65
C GLY A 85 -3.59 15.87 -4.22
N LEU A 86 -4.01 16.88 -3.46
CA LEU A 86 -5.03 17.85 -3.90
C LEU A 86 -4.52 18.74 -5.03
N GLY A 87 -3.28 19.24 -4.93
CA GLY A 87 -2.66 20.08 -5.95
C GLY A 87 -2.56 19.36 -7.29
N ALA A 88 -2.01 18.14 -7.29
CA ALA A 88 -1.89 17.33 -8.50
C ALA A 88 -3.26 17.02 -9.14
N ALA A 89 -4.26 16.71 -8.32
CA ALA A 89 -5.61 16.46 -8.79
C ALA A 89 -6.23 17.71 -9.42
N VAL A 90 -6.10 18.88 -8.78
CA VAL A 90 -6.60 20.15 -9.32
C VAL A 90 -5.89 20.50 -10.63
N ASP A 91 -4.58 20.37 -10.71
CA ASP A 91 -3.82 20.60 -11.96
C ASP A 91 -4.30 19.69 -13.09
N SER A 92 -4.55 18.42 -12.79
CA SER A 92 -5.08 17.45 -13.75
C SER A 92 -6.51 17.79 -14.20
N LEU A 93 -7.36 18.24 -13.28
CA LEU A 93 -8.72 18.69 -13.60
C LEU A 93 -8.69 19.95 -14.48
N ILE A 94 -7.78 20.89 -14.22
CA ILE A 94 -7.58 22.09 -15.06
C ILE A 94 -7.20 21.67 -16.49
N ARG A 95 -6.18 20.81 -16.65
CA ARG A 95 -5.74 20.30 -17.95
C ARG A 95 -6.87 19.65 -18.74
N LEU A 96 -7.69 18.82 -18.09
CA LEU A 96 -8.83 18.17 -18.72
C LEU A 96 -9.89 19.17 -19.19
N ILE A 97 -10.17 20.21 -18.40
CA ILE A 97 -11.11 21.27 -18.75
C ILE A 97 -10.59 22.09 -19.95
N ASP A 98 -9.26 22.29 -20.04
CA ASP A 98 -8.60 22.97 -21.16
C ASP A 98 -8.49 22.08 -22.42
N GLY A 99 -8.92 20.82 -22.35
CA GLY A 99 -8.93 19.86 -23.46
C GLY A 99 -7.64 19.04 -23.62
N GLU A 100 -6.74 19.09 -22.65
CA GLU A 100 -5.52 18.30 -22.63
C GLU A 100 -5.76 16.89 -22.07
N ALA A 101 -5.02 15.89 -22.57
CA ALA A 101 -5.08 14.53 -22.07
C ALA A 101 -4.26 14.35 -20.78
N LEU A 102 -4.74 13.49 -19.87
CA LEU A 102 -3.95 13.09 -18.70
C LEU A 102 -2.67 12.37 -19.12
N PRO A 103 -1.55 12.56 -18.40
CA PRO A 103 -0.33 11.79 -18.61
C PRO A 103 -0.61 10.28 -18.52
N PRO A 104 0.16 9.43 -19.21
CA PRO A 104 -0.02 7.99 -19.15
C PRO A 104 0.14 7.48 -17.70
N PRO A 105 -0.58 6.41 -17.33
CA PRO A 105 -0.54 5.90 -15.97
C PRO A 105 0.89 5.50 -15.62
N PRO A 106 1.37 5.75 -14.37
CA PRO A 106 2.64 5.21 -13.93
C PRO A 106 2.64 3.71 -14.20
N PRO A 107 3.75 3.12 -14.67
CA PRO A 107 3.82 1.68 -14.83
C PRO A 107 3.42 1.05 -13.50
N GLU A 108 2.32 0.30 -13.49
CA GLU A 108 1.95 -0.47 -12.31
C GLU A 108 3.19 -1.25 -11.92
N SER A 109 3.70 -0.98 -10.72
CA SER A 109 4.65 -1.89 -10.10
C SER A 109 3.87 -3.18 -9.95
N ARG A 110 3.95 -4.05 -10.95
CA ARG A 110 3.49 -5.43 -10.90
C ARG A 110 4.13 -5.94 -9.61
N ARG A 111 3.33 -6.02 -8.55
CA ARG A 111 3.67 -6.85 -7.41
C ARG A 111 3.80 -8.20 -8.06
N GLU A 112 5.03 -8.61 -8.33
CA GLU A 112 5.35 -9.99 -8.60
C GLU A 112 4.76 -10.73 -7.39
N ALA A 113 3.56 -11.28 -7.58
CA ALA A 113 3.10 -12.34 -6.70
C ALA A 113 4.26 -13.34 -6.63
N PRO A 114 4.55 -13.95 -5.47
CA PRO A 114 5.60 -14.96 -5.37
C PRO A 114 5.16 -16.24 -6.11
N GLN A 115 5.08 -16.14 -7.44
CA GLN A 115 4.86 -17.22 -8.38
C GLN A 115 6.06 -18.17 -8.37
N ASP A 116 7.22 -17.68 -7.96
CA ASP A 116 8.42 -18.48 -7.72
C ASP A 116 8.15 -19.58 -6.69
N LEU A 117 7.42 -19.29 -5.60
CA LEU A 117 7.19 -20.29 -4.57
C LEU A 117 6.34 -21.47 -5.09
N PHE A 118 5.29 -21.20 -5.87
CA PHE A 118 4.49 -22.27 -6.50
C PHE A 118 5.27 -23.03 -7.57
N ALA A 119 6.14 -22.34 -8.32
CA ALA A 119 7.02 -22.94 -9.32
C ALA A 119 8.04 -23.92 -8.70
N TYR A 120 8.48 -23.68 -7.46
CA TYR A 120 9.37 -24.59 -6.73
C TYR A 120 8.62 -25.67 -5.92
N ILE A 121 7.39 -25.41 -5.46
CA ILE A 121 6.60 -26.36 -4.65
C ILE A 121 6.25 -27.62 -5.44
N ILE A 122 5.76 -27.48 -6.67
CA ILE A 122 5.31 -28.63 -7.49
C ILE A 122 6.46 -29.61 -7.79
N PRO A 123 7.63 -29.19 -8.32
CA PRO A 123 8.75 -30.09 -8.55
C PRO A 123 9.33 -30.65 -7.24
N ALA A 124 9.33 -29.91 -6.13
CA ALA A 124 9.78 -30.43 -4.85
C ALA A 124 8.90 -31.57 -4.31
N ILE A 125 7.57 -31.45 -4.45
CA ILE A 125 6.62 -32.53 -4.09
C ILE A 125 6.83 -33.77 -4.96
N LEU A 126 6.99 -33.58 -6.27
CA LEU A 126 7.22 -34.69 -7.21
C LEU A 126 8.58 -35.38 -6.97
N PHE A 127 9.63 -34.60 -6.72
CA PHE A 127 10.95 -35.12 -6.37
C PHE A 127 10.90 -35.92 -5.07
N GLY A 128 10.25 -35.37 -4.05
CA GLY A 128 10.03 -36.06 -2.78
C GLY A 128 9.23 -37.36 -2.90
N ALA A 129 8.20 -37.39 -3.77
CA ALA A 129 7.44 -38.59 -4.07
C ALA A 129 8.26 -39.64 -4.83
N ALA A 130 9.11 -39.22 -5.78
CA ALA A 130 10.00 -40.09 -6.54
C ALA A 130 11.10 -40.70 -5.65
N VAL A 131 11.75 -39.90 -4.81
CA VAL A 131 12.73 -40.38 -3.82
C VAL A 131 12.08 -41.39 -2.87
N ARG A 132 10.85 -41.14 -2.42
CA ARG A 132 10.08 -42.09 -1.60
C ARG A 132 9.76 -43.40 -2.32
N ALA A 133 9.43 -43.35 -3.61
CA ALA A 133 9.15 -44.55 -4.41
C ALA A 133 10.41 -45.41 -4.58
N ILE A 134 11.57 -44.78 -4.81
CA ILE A 134 12.86 -45.45 -4.95
C ILE A 134 13.31 -46.07 -3.61
N LEU A 135 13.21 -45.32 -2.50
CA LEU A 135 13.58 -45.81 -1.17
C LEU A 135 12.67 -46.94 -0.67
N ARG A 136 11.39 -46.97 -1.08
CA ARG A 136 10.49 -48.11 -0.84
C ARG A 136 10.88 -49.35 -1.65
N GLY A 137 11.30 -49.17 -2.91
CA GLY A 137 11.81 -50.27 -3.73
C GLY A 137 13.10 -50.90 -3.19
N ALA A 138 13.88 -50.12 -2.42
CA ALA A 138 15.14 -50.55 -1.79
C ALA A 138 14.98 -51.27 -0.43
N GLY A 139 13.75 -51.49 0.06
CA GLY A 139 13.50 -52.30 1.27
C GLY A 139 13.78 -51.61 2.61
N LEU A 140 13.96 -50.28 2.64
CA LEU A 140 14.17 -49.52 3.88
C LEU A 140 12.84 -49.34 4.65
N PRO A 141 12.75 -49.70 5.95
CA PRO A 141 11.52 -49.59 6.72
C PRO A 141 11.24 -48.12 7.09
N MET A 142 10.32 -47.48 6.36
CA MET A 142 9.81 -46.16 6.73
C MET A 142 8.48 -46.32 7.50
N PRO A 143 8.36 -45.77 8.73
CA PRO A 143 7.08 -45.78 9.45
C PRO A 143 6.07 -44.92 8.70
N LEU A 144 4.92 -45.53 8.34
CA LEU A 144 3.77 -44.81 7.81
C LEU A 144 3.21 -43.87 8.91
N PRO A 145 2.92 -42.60 8.64
CA PRO A 145 1.81 -41.96 9.33
C PRO A 145 0.54 -42.57 8.74
N ALA A 146 -0.19 -43.35 9.53
CA ALA A 146 -1.46 -43.93 9.13
C ALA A 146 -2.53 -42.83 9.00
N GLY A 147 -3.23 -42.80 7.86
CA GLY A 147 -4.48 -42.05 7.69
C GLY A 147 -4.35 -40.67 7.03
N GLY A 148 -5.44 -40.24 6.38
CA GLY A 148 -5.56 -39.12 5.43
C GLY A 148 -5.26 -37.70 5.90
N GLY A 149 -4.45 -37.51 6.94
CA GLY A 149 -3.89 -36.21 7.36
C GLY A 149 -2.55 -35.85 6.70
N ALA A 150 -2.18 -36.51 5.60
CA ALA A 150 -0.84 -36.49 5.02
C ALA A 150 -0.46 -35.19 4.28
N LEU A 151 -1.39 -34.25 4.06
CA LEU A 151 -1.06 -32.96 3.45
C LEU A 151 -0.60 -31.91 4.48
N VAL A 152 -1.08 -31.99 5.74
CA VAL A 152 -0.74 -31.01 6.77
C VAL A 152 0.43 -31.48 7.64
N ALA A 153 0.47 -32.77 8.02
CA ALA A 153 1.60 -33.32 8.77
C ALA A 153 2.83 -33.59 7.88
N GLY A 154 2.63 -33.82 6.58
CA GLY A 154 3.72 -33.93 5.60
C GLY A 154 4.48 -32.62 5.41
N GLY A 155 3.80 -31.46 5.44
CA GLY A 155 4.46 -30.16 5.38
C GLY A 155 5.22 -29.80 6.66
N ILE A 156 4.60 -30.04 7.82
CA ILE A 156 5.16 -29.65 9.12
C ILE A 156 6.28 -30.61 9.57
N GLY A 157 6.10 -31.93 9.35
CA GLY A 157 7.12 -32.93 9.67
C GLY A 157 8.34 -32.86 8.76
N TRP A 158 8.15 -32.53 7.48
CA TRP A 158 9.26 -32.43 6.52
C TRP A 158 10.01 -31.11 6.61
N GLY A 159 9.36 -30.03 7.06
CA GLY A 159 10.02 -28.77 7.41
C GLY A 159 11.07 -28.94 8.52
N LEU A 160 10.79 -29.78 9.53
CA LEU A 160 11.71 -30.01 10.65
C LEU A 160 12.91 -30.89 10.26
N THR A 161 12.72 -31.91 9.42
CA THR A 161 13.85 -32.74 8.94
C THR A 161 14.71 -32.00 7.91
N GLY A 162 14.08 -31.18 7.05
CA GLY A 162 14.78 -30.31 6.10
C GLY A 162 15.66 -29.25 6.77
N MET A 163 15.24 -28.73 7.94
CA MET A 163 16.04 -27.79 8.73
C MET A 163 17.35 -28.38 9.26
N VAL A 164 17.40 -29.68 9.56
CA VAL A 164 18.63 -30.36 10.03
C VAL A 164 19.63 -30.54 8.88
N PHE A 165 19.15 -30.86 7.67
CA PHE A 165 20.00 -30.97 6.48
C PHE A 165 20.41 -29.62 5.89
N PHE A 166 19.54 -28.61 5.94
CA PHE A 166 19.88 -27.22 5.57
C PHE A 166 20.89 -26.62 6.55
N GLY A 167 20.75 -26.90 7.86
CA GLY A 167 21.74 -26.54 8.87
C GLY A 167 23.10 -27.20 8.62
N ALA A 168 23.13 -28.48 8.26
CA ALA A 168 24.36 -29.18 7.88
C ALA A 168 24.98 -28.63 6.57
N PHE A 169 24.16 -28.25 5.59
CA PHE A 169 24.61 -27.62 4.35
C PHE A 169 25.18 -26.21 4.58
N CYS A 170 24.55 -25.39 5.44
CA CYS A 170 25.09 -24.10 5.88
C CYS A 170 26.37 -24.26 6.72
N ALA A 171 26.48 -25.29 7.55
CA ALA A 171 27.69 -25.58 8.32
C ALA A 171 28.86 -25.99 7.41
N ILE A 172 28.61 -26.83 6.40
CA ILE A 172 29.62 -27.19 5.38
C ILE A 172 29.97 -25.98 4.53
N GLY A 173 28.99 -25.16 4.13
CA GLY A 173 29.21 -23.89 3.43
C GLY A 173 30.05 -22.90 4.26
N ALA A 174 29.83 -22.80 5.57
CA ALA A 174 30.60 -21.97 6.47
C ALA A 174 32.03 -22.49 6.70
N VAL A 175 32.25 -23.81 6.63
CA VAL A 175 33.60 -24.41 6.67
C VAL A 175 34.35 -24.18 5.35
N ILE A 176 33.65 -24.18 4.21
CA ILE A 176 34.25 -23.90 2.90
C ILE A 176 34.55 -22.40 2.73
N LEU A 177 33.62 -21.53 3.15
CA LEU A 177 33.79 -20.07 3.08
C LEU A 177 34.74 -19.54 4.17
N GLY A 178 34.71 -20.11 5.38
CA GLY A 178 35.65 -19.83 6.46
C GLY A 178 37.02 -20.49 6.25
N GLY A 179 37.08 -21.61 5.52
CA GLY A 179 38.32 -22.29 5.14
C GLY A 179 39.14 -21.52 4.10
N ILE A 180 38.49 -20.70 3.25
CA ILE A 180 39.19 -19.82 2.30
C ILE A 180 39.62 -18.50 2.97
N GLY A 181 38.96 -18.06 4.05
CA GLY A 181 39.44 -16.96 4.89
C GLY A 181 40.58 -17.35 5.86
N GLY A 182 40.70 -18.64 6.19
CA GLY A 182 41.70 -19.18 7.13
C GLY A 182 43.01 -19.67 6.51
N VAL A 183 43.14 -19.68 5.18
CA VAL A 183 44.37 -20.14 4.49
C VAL A 183 45.37 -18.99 4.21
N LEU A 184 45.03 -17.74 4.58
CA LEU A 184 45.97 -16.61 4.57
C LEU A 184 46.27 -16.02 5.97
N GLY A 185 45.83 -16.67 7.06
CA GLY A 185 46.13 -16.24 8.43
C GLY A 185 46.59 -17.41 9.29
N GLY A 186 47.89 -17.48 9.57
CA GLY A 186 48.53 -18.56 10.33
C GLY A 186 48.05 -18.72 11.80
N PRO A 187 48.47 -19.81 12.46
CA PRO A 187 47.87 -20.31 13.69
C PRO A 187 48.32 -19.57 14.96
N GLY A 188 47.36 -19.03 15.71
CA GLY A 188 47.47 -18.59 17.09
C GLY A 188 46.12 -18.00 17.49
N GLY A 189 45.30 -18.59 18.36
CA GLY A 189 45.65 -19.21 19.63
C GLY A 189 45.48 -18.17 20.74
N GLY A 190 44.29 -18.09 21.33
CA GLY A 190 44.07 -17.51 22.66
C GLY A 190 43.06 -16.37 22.72
N THR A 191 41.88 -16.57 23.30
CA THR A 191 41.56 -16.48 24.75
C THR A 191 41.00 -15.11 25.11
N PHE A 192 39.78 -15.15 25.64
CA PHE A 192 39.08 -14.10 26.38
C PHE A 192 39.99 -13.17 27.18
N SER A 193 39.73 -11.86 27.12
CA SER A 193 39.75 -11.06 28.35
C SER A 193 38.85 -9.84 28.26
N ASN A 194 37.97 -9.79 29.26
CA ASN A 194 37.07 -8.72 29.62
C ASN A 194 37.92 -7.51 30.10
N ARG A 195 37.87 -6.37 29.42
CA ARG A 195 38.41 -5.10 29.95
C ARG A 195 37.38 -3.98 29.87
N ARG A 196 36.69 -3.85 30.99
CA ARG A 196 36.37 -2.61 31.73
C ARG A 196 37.05 -1.34 31.19
N GLY A 197 36.22 -0.38 30.78
CA GLY A 197 36.52 1.05 30.63
C GLY A 197 35.19 1.76 30.33
N SER A 198 34.52 2.40 31.30
CA SER A 198 34.83 3.67 32.00
C SER A 198 34.81 4.89 31.09
N GLY A 199 33.81 5.75 31.31
CA GLY A 199 33.66 7.11 30.77
C GLY A 199 32.59 7.19 29.66
N GLY A 200 31.61 8.09 29.65
CA GLY A 200 31.26 9.18 30.54
C GLY A 200 30.09 9.98 29.93
N PHE A 201 29.23 10.50 30.81
CA PHE A 201 28.46 11.76 30.77
C PHE A 201 27.72 12.27 29.52
N GLY A 202 26.47 12.71 29.79
CA GLY A 202 25.69 13.71 29.04
C GLY A 202 24.37 13.12 28.52
N GLY A 203 23.17 13.40 29.05
CA GLY A 203 22.65 14.64 29.62
C GLY A 203 21.72 15.30 28.59
N GLY A 204 20.39 15.22 28.79
CA GLY A 204 19.42 15.84 27.89
C GLY A 204 17.97 15.50 28.22
N PHE A 205 17.46 16.05 29.32
CA PHE A 205 16.03 16.20 29.56
C PHE A 205 15.49 17.30 28.62
N GLY A 206 14.35 17.03 27.97
CA GLY A 206 13.63 18.02 27.17
C GLY A 206 12.15 17.66 27.14
N GLY A 207 11.40 18.13 28.14
CA GLY A 207 9.95 18.08 28.16
C GLY A 207 9.34 19.14 27.25
N GLY A 208 8.13 18.87 26.77
CA GLY A 208 7.30 19.83 26.04
C GLY A 208 5.83 19.46 26.19
N PHE A 209 5.17 20.08 27.17
CA PHE A 209 3.71 20.15 27.28
C PHE A 209 3.19 21.28 26.38
N GLY A 210 2.06 21.03 25.72
CA GLY A 210 1.16 22.03 25.13
C GLY A 210 -0.06 21.26 24.63
N GLY A 211 -1.28 21.45 25.14
CA GLY A 211 -1.93 22.73 25.43
C GLY A 211 -2.89 23.02 24.28
N GLY A 212 -4.18 22.71 24.49
CA GLY A 212 -5.18 22.68 23.42
C GLY A 212 -5.66 24.04 22.92
N SER A 213 -6.56 24.01 21.93
CA SER A 213 -7.71 24.93 21.81
C SER A 213 -8.58 24.53 20.62
N GLY A 214 -9.90 24.55 20.84
CA GLY A 214 -10.88 24.46 19.78
C GLY A 214 -10.91 25.73 18.95
N GLY A 215 -11.36 25.58 17.70
CA GLY A 215 -11.68 26.68 16.81
C GLY A 215 -12.72 26.21 15.81
N SER A 216 -13.98 26.55 16.09
CA SER A 216 -15.00 26.60 15.04
C SER A 216 -14.59 27.65 14.03
N SER A 217 -14.50 27.28 12.75
CA SER A 217 -14.46 28.25 11.66
C SER A 217 -15.77 28.15 10.90
N GLY A 218 -16.51 29.26 10.94
CA GLY A 218 -17.72 29.45 10.17
C GLY A 218 -17.39 29.48 8.68
N GLY A 219 -18.22 28.78 7.91
CA GLY A 219 -18.12 28.72 6.46
C GLY A 219 -18.34 30.09 5.82
N GLY A 220 -17.41 30.47 4.95
CA GLY A 220 -17.65 31.49 3.95
C GLY A 220 -18.61 30.92 2.91
N GLY A 221 -19.74 31.59 2.68
CA GLY A 221 -20.70 31.21 1.66
C GLY A 221 -20.15 31.44 0.26
N PHE A 222 -19.99 30.37 -0.49
CA PHE A 222 -19.69 30.38 -1.92
C PHE A 222 -21.00 30.65 -2.67
N SER A 223 -21.10 31.82 -3.29
CA SER A 223 -22.22 32.17 -4.17
C SER A 223 -21.91 31.62 -5.58
N GLY A 224 -22.26 30.36 -5.85
CA GLY A 224 -22.14 29.76 -7.18
C GLY A 224 -23.22 30.24 -8.16
N GLY A 225 -22.88 30.17 -9.45
CA GLY A 225 -23.62 30.78 -10.55
C GLY A 225 -24.82 29.99 -11.07
N GLY A 226 -25.24 28.90 -10.43
CA GLY A 226 -26.48 28.20 -10.77
C GLY A 226 -26.36 26.95 -11.63
N GLY A 227 -25.18 26.31 -11.72
CA GLY A 227 -25.03 25.06 -12.47
C GLY A 227 -25.63 23.83 -11.78
N SER A 228 -25.94 22.78 -12.54
CA SER A 228 -26.43 21.47 -12.08
C SER A 228 -25.39 20.37 -12.20
N SER A 229 -25.33 19.47 -11.22
CA SER A 229 -24.50 18.25 -11.28
C SER A 229 -25.06 17.28 -12.32
N GLY A 230 -24.20 16.72 -13.18
CA GLY A 230 -24.63 15.70 -14.14
C GLY A 230 -24.80 14.31 -13.53
N GLY A 231 -24.22 14.09 -12.35
CA GLY A 231 -24.29 12.83 -11.64
C GLY A 231 -23.27 11.79 -12.09
N GLY A 232 -22.51 12.06 -13.15
CA GLY A 232 -21.25 11.37 -13.43
C GLY A 232 -20.17 11.81 -12.45
N GLY A 233 -19.31 10.89 -12.03
CA GLY A 233 -18.12 11.17 -11.24
C GLY A 233 -17.74 10.00 -10.35
N ALA A 234 -16.49 9.97 -9.89
CA ALA A 234 -15.97 8.87 -9.09
C ALA A 234 -15.83 9.20 -7.59
N SER A 235 -16.01 8.17 -6.77
CA SER A 235 -15.55 8.14 -5.38
C SER A 235 -14.35 7.20 -5.22
N GLY A 236 -13.61 7.39 -4.15
CA GLY A 236 -12.56 6.47 -3.73
C GLY A 236 -12.23 6.62 -2.26
N SER A 237 -11.45 5.68 -1.74
CA SER A 237 -10.95 5.69 -0.38
C SER A 237 -9.43 5.50 -0.34
N TRP A 238 -8.79 5.82 0.78
CA TRP A 238 -7.34 5.67 0.93
C TRP A 238 -6.90 4.97 2.21
#